data_AF-X1IDI4-F1
#
_entry.id   AF-X1IDI4-F1
#
_cell.length_a   1.000
_cell.length_b   1.000
_cell.length_c   1.000
_cell.angle_alpha   90.00
_cell.angle_beta   90.00
_cell.angle_gamma   90.00
#
_symmetry.space_group_name_H-M   'P 1'
#
loop_
_entity.id
_entity.type
_entity.pdbx_description
1 polymer ?
#
loop_
_entity_poly.entity_id
_entity_poly.type
_entity_poly.pdbx_seq_one_letter_code
_entity_poly.pdbx_strand_id
1 'polypeptide(L)'
;MVDPSDGSVIIIADAPGQFTRGLAWIGNNLWATDSQEDMLFKLKVNDGEKYVRTNMREEKIDYTYQITNYGPGEVKKADIYLAIPSNRLTQEITGEIKYNPDYTNVVIDKWNQSTAHYELKNLKAGESKTIHMITTTKLWDVRYYIFPDQVGTLEEIPKEISTLYLQNNEKYQLNHPTIQDAVKKAV
;
A
#
# COMPACT_ATOMS: atom_id res chain seq x y z
N MET A 1 2.50 3.38 23.26
CA MET A 1 2.07 2.12 23.91
C MET A 1 3.17 1.09 23.71
N VAL A 2 3.51 0.35 24.76
CA VAL A 2 4.60 -0.62 24.78
C VAL A 2 4.06 -1.91 25.40
N ASP A 3 4.44 -3.06 24.86
CA ASP A 3 4.16 -4.36 25.46
C ASP A 3 5.04 -4.53 26.71
N PRO A 4 4.47 -4.71 27.91
CA PRO A 4 5.25 -4.83 29.13
C PRO A 4 6.04 -6.14 29.24
N SER A 5 5.74 -7.17 28.43
CA SER A 5 6.39 -8.48 28.51
C SER A 5 7.79 -8.49 27.88
N ASP A 6 7.97 -7.73 26.79
CA ASP A 6 9.19 -7.75 25.98
C ASP A 6 9.73 -6.34 25.63
N GLY A 7 8.97 -5.28 25.91
CA GLY A 7 9.34 -3.90 25.58
C GLY A 7 9.05 -3.48 24.13
N SER A 8 8.30 -4.28 23.37
CA SER A 8 7.93 -3.97 21.99
C SER A 8 7.07 -2.70 21.90
N VAL A 9 7.40 -1.79 20.98
CA VAL A 9 6.64 -0.56 20.77
C VAL A 9 5.42 -0.83 19.88
N ILE A 10 4.22 -0.65 20.44
CA ILE A 10 2.95 -0.90 19.76
C ILE A 10 2.42 0.39 19.08
N ILE A 11 2.46 1.53 19.78
CA ILE A 11 1.93 2.81 19.27
C ILE A 11 2.90 3.95 19.58
N ILE A 12 3.12 4.80 18.59
CA ILE A 12 3.88 6.04 18.68
C ILE A 12 2.93 7.21 18.39
N ALA A 13 2.88 8.17 19.32
CA ALA A 13 2.15 9.41 19.18
C ALA A 13 3.12 10.58 19.33
N ASP A 14 2.77 11.71 18.70
CA ASP A 14 3.55 12.93 18.84
C ASP A 14 3.41 13.50 20.25
N ALA A 15 4.47 14.13 20.74
CA ALA A 15 4.44 14.78 22.05
C ALA A 15 3.43 15.94 22.01
N PRO A 16 2.56 16.08 23.04
CA PRO A 16 1.55 17.14 23.07
C PRO A 16 2.14 18.54 23.26
N GLY A 17 3.39 18.65 23.72
CA GLY A 17 4.12 19.90 23.90
C GLY A 17 5.62 19.76 23.60
N GLN A 18 6.31 20.89 23.50
CA GLN A 18 7.72 20.97 23.07
C GLN A 18 8.69 20.23 23.99
N PHE A 19 8.41 20.22 25.30
CA PHE A 19 9.23 19.59 26.33
C PHE A 19 8.39 18.73 27.25
N THR A 20 7.70 17.76 26.64
CA THR A 20 6.98 16.72 27.38
C THR A 20 7.97 15.82 28.11
N ARG A 21 7.85 15.69 29.44
CA ARG A 21 8.81 14.94 30.27
C ARG A 21 8.19 13.86 31.14
N GLY A 22 7.06 14.15 31.78
CA GLY A 22 6.39 13.21 32.67
C GLY A 22 5.21 12.55 31.99
N LEU A 23 4.99 11.27 32.28
CA LEU A 23 3.81 10.51 31.89
C LEU A 23 3.25 9.77 33.10
N ALA A 24 1.95 9.83 33.30
CA ALA A 24 1.27 9.09 34.35
C ALA A 24 -0.14 8.67 33.93
N TRP A 25 -0.53 7.46 34.32
CA TRP A 25 -1.92 7.01 34.23
C TRP A 25 -2.69 7.46 35.47
N ILE A 26 -3.80 8.16 35.27
CA ILE A 26 -4.71 8.55 36.34
C ILE A 26 -6.14 8.20 35.90
N GLY A 27 -6.70 7.17 36.54
CA GLY A 27 -7.92 6.51 36.07
C GLY A 27 -7.74 5.95 34.66
N ASN A 28 -8.72 6.18 33.78
CA ASN A 28 -8.69 5.70 32.39
C ASN A 28 -7.96 6.65 31.42
N ASN A 29 -7.17 7.59 31.93
CA ASN A 29 -6.55 8.63 31.11
C ASN A 29 -5.04 8.64 31.29
N LEU A 30 -4.34 8.81 30.17
CA LEU A 30 -2.92 9.09 30.18
C LEU A 30 -2.71 10.59 30.26
N TRP A 31 -1.90 11.04 31.21
CA TRP A 31 -1.56 12.44 31.42
C TRP A 31 -0.09 12.67 31.10
N ALA A 32 0.21 13.83 30.53
CA ALA A 32 1.56 14.24 30.20
C ALA A 32 1.85 15.64 30.77
N THR A 33 3.03 15.83 31.36
CA THR A 33 3.50 17.15 31.83
C THR A 33 4.50 17.73 30.84
N ASP A 34 4.35 19.03 30.55
CA ASP A 34 5.32 19.80 29.78
C ASP A 34 5.93 20.90 30.64
N SER A 35 7.27 20.92 30.72
CA SER A 35 7.98 21.84 31.60
C SER A 35 8.14 23.25 31.02
N GLN A 36 8.06 23.42 29.71
CA GLN A 36 8.26 24.72 29.07
C GLN A 36 6.93 25.45 28.89
N GLU A 37 5.88 24.71 28.52
CA GLU A 37 4.54 25.26 28.33
C GLU A 37 3.79 25.46 29.64
N ASP A 38 4.32 24.96 30.78
CA ASP A 38 3.66 24.96 32.10
C ASP A 38 2.24 24.36 32.06
N MET A 39 2.09 23.27 31.30
CA MET A 39 0.81 22.62 31.05
C MET A 39 0.79 21.14 31.44
N LEU A 40 -0.39 20.70 31.85
CA LEU A 40 -0.74 19.30 31.99
C LEU A 40 -1.71 18.90 30.88
N PHE A 41 -1.31 17.96 30.05
CA PHE A 41 -2.11 17.45 28.95
C PHE A 41 -2.82 16.15 29.35
N LYS A 42 -4.12 16.09 29.08
CA LYS A 42 -4.90 14.86 29.16
C LYS A 42 -4.97 14.24 27.77
N LEU A 43 -4.28 13.12 27.57
CA LEU A 43 -4.21 12.44 26.27
C LEU A 43 -5.41 11.53 26.06
N LYS A 44 -5.94 11.56 24.84
CA LYS A 44 -6.89 10.55 24.36
C LYS A 44 -6.08 9.32 23.94
N VAL A 45 -6.34 8.19 24.61
CA VAL A 45 -5.63 6.93 24.37
C VAL A 45 -6.20 6.20 23.16
N ASN A 46 -7.51 6.36 22.95
CA ASN A 46 -8.24 5.85 21.79
C ASN A 46 -9.44 6.77 21.55
N ASP A 47 -9.58 7.27 20.33
CA ASP A 47 -10.70 8.10 19.86
C ASP A 47 -11.43 7.50 18.65
N GLY A 48 -11.10 6.26 18.29
CA GLY A 48 -11.66 5.55 17.14
C GLY A 48 -11.00 5.85 15.80
N GLU A 49 -10.06 6.80 15.74
CA GLU A 49 -9.28 7.06 14.53
C GLU A 49 -8.34 5.89 14.25
N LYS A 50 -8.33 5.41 13.01
CA LYS A 50 -7.57 4.21 12.60
C LYS A 50 -6.25 4.55 11.91
N TYR A 51 -6.07 5.80 11.54
CA TYR A 51 -4.86 6.28 10.89
C TYR A 51 -4.75 7.79 11.04
N VAL A 52 -3.55 8.32 10.85
CA VAL A 52 -3.29 9.75 10.69
C VAL A 52 -2.60 9.99 9.35
N ARG A 53 -2.97 11.08 8.69
CA ARG A 53 -2.30 11.60 7.49
C ARG A 53 -1.39 12.77 7.87
N THR A 54 -0.13 12.71 7.48
CA THR A 54 0.85 13.79 7.71
C THR A 54 1.58 14.13 6.41
N ASN A 55 2.37 15.22 6.42
CA ASN A 55 3.25 15.61 5.31
C ASN A 55 2.56 15.64 3.94
N MET A 56 1.44 16.36 3.85
CA MET A 56 0.74 16.51 2.58
C MET A 56 1.65 17.20 1.55
N ARG A 57 1.81 16.57 0.39
CA ARG A 57 2.45 17.18 -0.79
C ARG A 57 1.54 17.08 -1.99
N GLU A 58 1.47 18.15 -2.77
CA GLU A 58 0.79 18.17 -4.04
C GLU A 58 1.82 18.07 -5.16
N GLU A 59 1.70 17.04 -5.98
CA GLU A 59 2.72 16.68 -6.96
C GLU A 59 2.07 16.38 -8.31
N LYS A 60 2.77 16.74 -9.37
CA LYS A 60 2.48 16.24 -10.72
C LYS A 60 3.28 14.96 -10.92
N ILE A 61 2.58 13.86 -11.16
CA ILE A 61 3.19 12.55 -11.43
C ILE A 61 3.22 12.35 -12.94
N ASP A 62 4.40 12.04 -13.47
CA ASP A 62 4.61 11.50 -14.81
C ASP A 62 5.20 10.10 -14.65
N TYR A 63 4.34 9.09 -14.73
CA TYR A 63 4.74 7.69 -14.70
C TYR A 63 5.10 7.26 -16.12
N THR A 64 6.36 6.92 -16.32
CA THR A 64 6.88 6.47 -17.60
C THR A 64 7.12 4.96 -17.58
N TYR A 65 6.47 4.25 -18.50
CA TYR A 65 6.74 2.83 -18.79
C TYR A 65 7.40 2.72 -20.16
N GLN A 66 8.56 2.06 -20.23
CA GLN A 66 9.26 1.80 -21.49
C GLN A 66 9.42 0.30 -21.71
N ILE A 67 9.10 -0.14 -22.92
CA ILE A 67 9.38 -1.49 -23.41
C ILE A 67 10.35 -1.40 -24.59
N THR A 68 11.38 -2.24 -24.56
CA THR A 68 12.39 -2.33 -25.60
C THR A 68 12.54 -3.77 -26.05
N ASN A 69 12.52 -4.02 -27.35
CA ASN A 69 12.85 -5.33 -27.89
C ASN A 69 14.37 -5.46 -28.09
N TYR A 70 15.06 -6.08 -27.15
CA TYR A 70 16.49 -6.37 -27.26
C TYR A 70 16.81 -7.62 -28.08
N GLY A 71 15.81 -8.41 -28.44
CA GLY A 71 15.98 -9.62 -29.23
C GLY A 71 16.21 -9.32 -30.72
N PRO A 72 16.84 -10.25 -31.45
CA PRO A 72 17.03 -10.10 -32.90
C PRO A 72 15.73 -10.29 -33.70
N GLY A 73 14.71 -10.91 -33.10
CA GLY A 73 13.41 -11.16 -33.73
C GLY A 73 12.40 -10.04 -33.47
N GLU A 74 11.35 -9.95 -34.30
CA GLU A 74 10.24 -9.02 -34.10
C GLU A 74 9.25 -9.56 -33.05
N VAL A 75 8.90 -8.74 -32.06
CA VAL A 75 7.82 -9.08 -31.12
C VAL A 75 6.49 -8.79 -31.82
N LYS A 76 5.78 -9.85 -32.19
CA LYS A 76 4.50 -9.75 -32.92
C LYS A 76 3.42 -9.05 -32.13
N LYS A 77 3.35 -9.31 -30.82
CA LYS A 77 2.39 -8.72 -29.91
C LYS A 77 2.96 -8.63 -28.50
N ALA A 78 2.71 -7.52 -27.82
CA ALA A 78 2.95 -7.33 -26.40
C ALA A 78 1.73 -6.67 -25.76
N ASP A 79 1.11 -7.36 -24.80
CA ASP A 79 0.05 -6.81 -23.96
C ASP A 79 0.67 -6.19 -22.72
N ILE A 80 0.35 -4.92 -22.46
CA ILE A 80 0.81 -4.19 -21.27
C ILE A 80 -0.43 -3.75 -20.49
N TYR A 81 -0.42 -4.03 -19.19
CA TYR A 81 -1.49 -3.63 -18.27
C TYR A 81 -0.91 -2.70 -17.22
N LEU A 82 -1.26 -1.42 -17.29
CA LEU A 82 -0.86 -0.43 -16.29
C LEU A 82 -2.03 -0.17 -15.34
N ALA A 83 -1.83 -0.32 -14.03
CA ALA A 83 -2.87 -0.04 -13.05
C ALA A 83 -3.34 1.43 -13.17
N ILE A 84 -4.65 1.62 -13.31
CA ILE A 84 -5.25 2.95 -13.27
C ILE A 84 -5.32 3.37 -11.80
N PRO A 85 -4.65 4.46 -11.40
CA PRO A 85 -4.62 4.86 -10.00
C PRO A 85 -6.01 5.29 -9.53
N SER A 86 -6.28 5.09 -8.24
CA SER A 86 -7.52 5.51 -7.57
C SER A 86 -7.23 6.20 -6.24
N ASN A 87 -8.22 6.87 -5.66
CA ASN A 87 -8.08 7.48 -4.34
C ASN A 87 -7.87 6.43 -3.25
N ARG A 88 -6.94 6.70 -2.33
CA ARG A 88 -6.60 5.85 -1.18
C ARG A 88 -6.27 6.72 0.03
N LEU A 89 -5.92 6.09 1.16
CA LEU A 89 -5.49 6.85 2.34
C LEU A 89 -4.20 7.64 2.11
N THR A 90 -3.32 7.13 1.26
CA THR A 90 -2.02 7.73 0.95
C THR A 90 -2.07 8.73 -0.21
N GLN A 91 -3.16 8.75 -1.00
CA GLN A 91 -3.23 9.58 -2.20
C GLN A 91 -4.66 10.00 -2.56
N GLU A 92 -4.78 11.20 -3.12
CA GLU A 92 -6.01 11.75 -3.68
C GLU A 92 -5.68 12.35 -5.03
N ILE A 93 -6.29 11.80 -6.07
CA ILE A 93 -6.10 12.21 -7.46
C ILE A 93 -6.96 13.44 -7.70
N THR A 94 -6.30 14.58 -7.89
CA THR A 94 -6.95 15.89 -8.06
C THR A 94 -6.98 16.33 -9.51
N GLY A 95 -6.10 15.79 -10.36
CA GLY A 95 -6.05 16.05 -11.79
C GLY A 95 -6.66 14.94 -12.63
N GLU A 96 -6.96 15.25 -13.89
CA GLU A 96 -7.28 14.23 -14.89
C GLU A 96 -6.11 13.25 -15.07
N ILE A 97 -6.42 11.95 -15.20
CA ILE A 97 -5.42 10.92 -15.50
C ILE A 97 -5.30 10.81 -17.01
N LYS A 98 -4.21 11.34 -17.57
CA LYS A 98 -3.95 11.33 -19.01
C LYS A 98 -2.93 10.27 -19.36
N TYR A 99 -3.18 9.55 -20.44
CA TYR A 99 -2.25 8.58 -20.99
C TYR A 99 -1.73 9.06 -22.35
N ASN A 100 -0.46 8.84 -22.62
CA ASN A 100 0.13 9.11 -23.92
C ASN A 100 1.17 8.02 -24.27
N PRO A 101 0.96 7.22 -25.32
CA PRO A 101 -0.25 7.17 -26.15
C PRO A 101 -1.49 6.72 -25.37
N ASP A 102 -2.67 6.91 -25.96
CA ASP A 102 -3.92 6.38 -25.42
C ASP A 102 -3.88 4.85 -25.35
N TYR A 103 -4.50 4.29 -24.31
CA TYR A 103 -4.65 2.85 -24.15
C TYR A 103 -5.74 2.29 -25.06
N THR A 104 -5.68 0.99 -25.35
CA THR A 104 -6.64 0.29 -26.21
C THR A 104 -7.99 0.12 -25.55
N ASN A 105 -8.01 -0.31 -24.29
CA ASN A 105 -9.22 -0.49 -23.50
C ASN A 105 -8.88 -0.57 -22.00
N VAL A 106 -9.91 -0.55 -21.15
CA VAL A 106 -9.77 -0.83 -19.72
C VAL A 106 -10.09 -2.30 -19.47
N VAL A 107 -9.26 -2.97 -18.66
CA VAL A 107 -9.47 -4.35 -18.20
C VAL A 107 -9.44 -4.37 -16.68
N ILE A 108 -10.41 -5.04 -16.06
CA ILE A 108 -10.44 -5.25 -14.60
C ILE A 108 -9.81 -6.61 -14.33
N ASP A 109 -8.80 -6.63 -13.47
CA ASP A 109 -8.16 -7.88 -13.08
C ASP A 109 -8.97 -8.65 -12.03
N LYS A 110 -8.52 -9.86 -11.70
CA LYS A 110 -9.21 -10.72 -10.72
C LYS A 110 -9.21 -10.15 -9.30
N TRP A 111 -8.43 -9.11 -9.00
CA TRP A 111 -8.40 -8.41 -7.71
C TRP A 111 -9.18 -7.10 -7.73
N ASN A 112 -10.02 -6.90 -8.75
CA ASN A 112 -10.86 -5.72 -8.93
C ASN A 112 -10.05 -4.43 -9.16
N GLN A 113 -8.83 -4.53 -9.69
CA GLN A 113 -8.02 -3.38 -10.10
C GLN A 113 -8.26 -3.09 -11.59
N SER A 114 -8.72 -1.88 -11.89
CA SER A 114 -8.81 -1.38 -13.26
C SER A 114 -7.42 -1.13 -13.83
N THR A 115 -7.18 -1.58 -15.05
CA THR A 115 -5.91 -1.45 -15.76
C THR A 115 -6.12 -0.85 -17.15
N ALA A 116 -5.26 0.08 -17.54
CA ALA A 116 -5.14 0.57 -18.90
C ALA A 116 -4.36 -0.48 -19.71
N HIS A 117 -5.04 -1.10 -20.67
CA HIS A 117 -4.49 -2.15 -21.51
C HIS A 117 -3.97 -1.59 -22.83
N TYR A 118 -2.74 -1.94 -23.19
CA TYR A 118 -2.10 -1.61 -24.46
C TYR A 118 -1.79 -2.87 -25.24
N GLU A 119 -2.27 -2.93 -26.48
CA GLU A 119 -1.88 -3.95 -27.44
C GLU A 119 -0.83 -3.38 -28.41
N LEU A 120 0.45 -3.59 -28.13
CA LEU A 120 1.54 -3.21 -29.03
C LEU A 120 1.79 -4.33 -30.04
N LYS A 121 1.95 -3.99 -31.32
CA LYS A 121 2.20 -4.94 -32.40
C LYS A 121 3.50 -4.65 -33.13
N ASN A 122 4.13 -5.73 -33.59
CA ASN A 122 5.28 -5.70 -34.50
C ASN A 122 6.42 -4.79 -34.02
N LEU A 123 6.81 -4.94 -32.74
CA LEU A 123 7.93 -4.20 -32.17
C LEU A 123 9.23 -4.78 -32.74
N LYS A 124 9.93 -3.99 -33.56
CA LYS A 124 11.12 -4.43 -34.29
C LYS A 124 12.30 -4.62 -33.35
N ALA A 125 13.31 -5.36 -33.80
CA ALA A 125 14.57 -5.51 -33.07
C ALA A 125 15.20 -4.12 -32.80
N GLY A 126 15.53 -3.85 -31.54
CA GLY A 126 16.05 -2.57 -31.06
C GLY A 126 15.02 -1.45 -30.87
N GLU A 127 13.75 -1.65 -31.25
CA GLU A 127 12.72 -0.63 -31.10
C GLU A 127 12.29 -0.49 -29.63
N SER A 128 12.07 0.76 -29.22
CA SER A 128 11.49 1.12 -27.92
C SER A 128 10.14 1.79 -28.11
N LYS A 129 9.19 1.48 -27.23
CA LYS A 129 7.94 2.23 -27.05
C LYS A 129 7.86 2.74 -25.63
N THR A 130 7.39 3.98 -25.49
CA THR A 130 7.23 4.65 -24.20
C THR A 130 5.77 5.02 -24.02
N ILE A 131 5.27 4.79 -22.81
CA ILE A 131 3.92 5.13 -22.35
C ILE A 131 4.08 6.05 -21.15
N HIS A 132 3.36 7.17 -21.17
CA HIS A 132 3.26 8.12 -20.07
C HIS A 132 1.87 8.05 -19.47
N MET A 133 1.79 8.04 -18.15
CA MET A 133 0.59 8.34 -17.39
C MET A 133 0.86 9.59 -16.57
N ILE A 134 0.12 10.66 -16.84
CA ILE A 134 0.31 11.96 -16.21
C ILE A 134 -0.93 12.33 -15.42
N THR A 135 -0.75 12.70 -14.15
CA THR A 135 -1.83 13.23 -13.32
C THR A 135 -1.29 14.17 -12.23
N THR A 136 -2.19 14.90 -11.58
CA THR A 136 -1.87 15.66 -10.37
C THR A 136 -2.50 14.96 -9.18
N THR A 137 -1.76 14.82 -8.09
CA THR A 137 -2.22 14.11 -6.89
C THR A 137 -1.72 14.82 -5.64
N LYS A 138 -2.54 14.78 -4.58
CA LYS A 138 -2.07 14.99 -3.22
C LYS A 138 -1.61 13.65 -2.65
N LEU A 139 -0.50 13.65 -1.96
CA LEU A 139 0.10 12.49 -1.30
C LEU A 139 0.28 12.78 0.18
N TRP A 140 0.11 11.75 1.00
CA TRP A 140 0.33 11.83 2.45
C TRP A 140 1.16 10.67 2.93
N ASP A 141 1.94 10.92 3.98
CA ASP A 141 2.41 9.85 4.85
C ASP A 141 1.23 9.37 5.70
N VAL A 142 1.08 8.05 5.81
CA VAL A 142 -0.01 7.46 6.59
C VAL A 142 0.57 6.57 7.67
N ARG A 143 0.27 6.88 8.92
CA ARG A 143 0.52 5.99 10.05
C ARG A 143 -0.80 5.36 10.48
N TYR A 144 -0.85 4.04 10.46
CA TYR A 144 -2.01 3.28 10.93
C TYR A 144 -1.89 3.02 12.43
N TYR A 145 -3.03 3.01 13.12
CA TYR A 145 -3.14 2.59 14.51
C TYR A 145 -3.72 1.17 14.53
N ILE A 146 -2.85 0.22 14.87
CA ILE A 146 -3.22 -1.19 15.01
C ILE A 146 -3.12 -1.53 16.49
N PHE A 147 -4.26 -1.82 17.10
CA PHE A 147 -4.38 -2.23 18.49
C PHE A 147 -4.40 -3.76 18.55
N PRO A 148 -3.35 -4.43 19.07
CA PRO A 148 -3.27 -5.89 19.05
C PRO A 148 -4.46 -6.59 19.71
N ASP A 149 -5.01 -6.00 20.77
CA ASP A 149 -6.21 -6.48 21.46
C ASP A 149 -7.50 -6.39 20.63
N GLN A 150 -7.47 -5.64 19.53
CA GLN A 150 -8.58 -5.50 18.58
C GLN A 150 -8.34 -6.28 17.28
N VAL A 151 -7.20 -6.98 17.16
CA VAL A 151 -6.93 -7.83 16.00
C VAL A 151 -7.62 -9.17 16.22
N GLY A 152 -8.54 -9.50 15.32
CA GLY A 152 -9.25 -10.76 15.33
C GLY A 152 -8.39 -11.97 15.00
N THR A 153 -8.99 -13.15 15.14
CA THR A 153 -8.42 -14.43 14.75
C THR A 153 -8.43 -14.62 13.22
N LEU A 154 -7.73 -15.64 12.72
CA LEU A 154 -7.72 -15.95 11.28
C LEU A 154 -9.11 -16.35 10.77
N GLU A 155 -9.92 -16.96 11.63
CA GLU A 155 -11.29 -17.38 11.37
C GLU A 155 -12.25 -16.19 11.17
N GLU A 156 -11.91 -15.03 11.73
CA GLU A 156 -12.70 -13.79 11.64
C GLU A 156 -12.40 -12.98 10.37
N ILE A 157 -11.40 -13.38 9.57
CA ILE A 157 -11.12 -12.74 8.29
C ILE A 157 -12.35 -12.93 7.38
N PRO A 158 -12.92 -11.84 6.81
CA PRO A 158 -14.07 -11.94 5.92
C PRO A 158 -13.84 -12.94 4.78
N LYS A 159 -14.85 -13.75 4.48
CA LYS A 159 -14.75 -14.83 3.50
C LYS A 159 -14.38 -14.31 2.11
N GLU A 160 -14.89 -13.15 1.72
CA GLU A 160 -14.55 -12.52 0.45
C GLU A 160 -13.06 -12.18 0.35
N ILE A 161 -12.43 -11.73 1.45
CA ILE A 161 -11.01 -11.38 1.49
C ILE A 161 -10.17 -12.66 1.43
N SER A 162 -10.46 -13.64 2.28
CA SER A 162 -9.69 -14.89 2.30
C SER A 162 -9.83 -15.66 0.98
N THR A 163 -11.03 -15.73 0.41
CA THR A 163 -11.28 -16.39 -0.89
C THR A 163 -10.53 -15.72 -2.03
N LEU A 164 -10.32 -14.40 -1.97
CA LEU A 164 -9.62 -13.66 -3.02
C LEU A 164 -8.09 -13.70 -2.86
N TYR A 165 -7.59 -13.52 -1.63
CA TYR A 165 -6.18 -13.29 -1.37
C TYR A 165 -5.40 -14.52 -0.90
N LEU A 166 -6.07 -15.58 -0.43
CA LEU A 166 -5.44 -16.85 -0.02
C LEU A 166 -5.51 -17.93 -1.11
N GLN A 167 -5.77 -17.53 -2.36
CA GLN A 167 -5.83 -18.49 -3.47
C GLN A 167 -4.45 -19.09 -3.76
N ASN A 168 -4.44 -20.41 -3.94
CA ASN A 168 -3.28 -21.13 -4.44
C ASN A 168 -3.04 -20.82 -5.94
N ASN A 169 -2.32 -19.74 -6.22
CA ASN A 169 -2.04 -19.26 -7.58
C ASN A 169 -0.53 -19.28 -7.88
N GLU A 170 -0.08 -18.58 -8.93
CA GLU A 170 1.31 -18.59 -9.41
C GLU A 170 2.37 -18.29 -8.34
N LYS A 171 2.04 -17.52 -7.30
CA LYS A 171 2.99 -17.23 -6.21
C LYS A 171 3.14 -18.38 -5.21
N TYR A 172 2.06 -19.12 -4.92
CA TYR A 172 2.07 -20.16 -3.90
C TYR A 172 2.31 -21.55 -4.49
N GLN A 173 1.66 -21.87 -5.62
CA GLN A 173 1.83 -23.12 -6.35
C GLN A 173 1.83 -24.39 -5.47
N LEU A 174 1.04 -24.41 -4.39
CA LEU A 174 1.04 -25.46 -3.37
C LEU A 174 0.79 -26.85 -3.98
N ASN A 175 0.10 -26.93 -5.11
CA ASN A 175 -0.24 -28.19 -5.77
C ASN A 175 0.75 -28.57 -6.89
N HIS A 176 1.83 -27.80 -7.08
CA HIS A 176 2.80 -28.05 -8.14
C HIS A 176 3.59 -29.33 -7.84
N PRO A 177 3.67 -30.30 -8.78
CA PRO A 177 4.30 -31.60 -8.53
C PRO A 177 5.72 -31.48 -7.97
N THR A 178 6.55 -30.62 -8.57
CA THR A 178 7.92 -30.38 -8.09
C THR A 178 7.99 -29.89 -6.65
N ILE A 179 7.07 -29.01 -6.22
CA ILE A 179 7.05 -28.49 -4.86
C ILE A 179 6.61 -29.59 -3.90
N GLN A 180 5.56 -30.32 -4.24
CA GLN A 180 5.04 -31.44 -3.45
C GLN A 180 6.08 -32.57 -3.27
N ASP A 181 6.77 -32.94 -4.34
CA ASP A 181 7.81 -33.96 -4.30
C ASP A 181 9.04 -33.52 -3.49
N ALA A 182 9.41 -32.24 -3.57
CA ALA A 182 10.49 -31.69 -2.76
C ALA A 182 10.15 -31.73 -1.26
N VAL A 183 8.94 -31.32 -0.87
CA VAL A 183 8.48 -31.37 0.52
C VAL A 183 8.48 -32.81 1.05
N LYS A 184 7.94 -33.77 0.29
CA LYS A 184 7.92 -35.19 0.69
C LYS A 184 9.31 -35.80 0.89
N LYS A 185 10.34 -35.27 0.23
CA LYS A 185 11.73 -35.73 0.39
C LYS A 185 12.45 -35.04 1.57
N ALA A 186 11.97 -33.87 1.98
CA ALA A 186 12.57 -33.09 3.06
C ALA A 186 12.06 -33.50 4.46
N VAL A 187 10.91 -34.19 4.51
CA VAL A 187 10.29 -34.74 5.74
C VAL A 187 10.61 -36.22 5.88
#